data_AF-A0A6I9NN23-F1
#
_entry.id   AF-A0A6I9NN23-F1
#
_cell.length_a   1.000
_cell.length_b   1.000
_cell.length_c   1.000
_cell.angle_alpha   90.00
_cell.angle_beta   90.00
_cell.angle_gamma   90.00
#
_symmetry.space_group_name_H-M   'P 1'
#
loop_
_entity.id
_entity.type
_entity.pdbx_description
1 polymer ?
#
loop_
_entity_poly.entity_id
_entity_poly.type
_entity_poly.pdbx_seq_one_letter_code
_entity_poly.pdbx_strand_id
1 'polypeptide(L)'
;MQDDGSAICACKGIRRCLKCEHVRGKEQLEANEAKAVHQFLYDPETRLAVPRDADSSCFSFPGVFLQEDFISEEEEEELIRTMDRDVWNDSQSGRRKQDFGPKVNFKKQKVRLSSFSGLPAVSRSLVLRMQSDASLEDFRPVEQCNLEYLPQRGSSIDPHLDDSWLWGERLVTVNMLSDTTLTMSLEEGLKEEAGLQEEVQVSVLLPRRSLLVLFGEARHRWKHSIRREDIQDRRVCSTFRELSEDFLSGGRHEEMGAKLLDISLSFRGTPV
;
A
#
# COMPACT_ATOMS: atom_id res chain seq x y z
N MET A 1 -43.49 0.66 -2.11
CA MET A 1 -42.49 0.46 -1.04
C MET A 1 -41.30 1.30 -1.42
N GLN A 2 -41.05 2.36 -0.65
CA GLN A 2 -39.95 3.29 -0.86
C GLN A 2 -38.64 2.53 -0.72
N ASP A 3 -37.80 2.61 -1.75
CA ASP A 3 -36.45 2.08 -1.75
C ASP A 3 -35.62 2.92 -0.77
N ASP A 4 -35.26 2.32 0.36
CA ASP A 4 -34.50 2.92 1.44
C ASP A 4 -33.05 3.12 0.95
N GLY A 5 -32.80 4.28 0.34
CA GLY A 5 -31.55 4.69 -0.32
C GLY A 5 -30.35 4.87 0.63
N SER A 6 -30.01 3.82 1.37
CA SER A 6 -28.92 3.77 2.33
C SER A 6 -27.89 2.67 2.01
N ALA A 7 -27.49 2.54 0.74
CA ALA A 7 -26.22 1.90 0.36
C ALA A 7 -25.05 2.82 0.76
N ILE A 8 -24.81 2.89 2.07
CA ILE A 8 -23.88 3.77 2.76
C ILE A 8 -22.45 3.30 2.47
N CYS A 9 -21.75 3.99 1.57
CA CYS A 9 -20.32 3.81 1.26
C CYS A 9 -19.45 3.53 2.51
N ALA A 10 -18.37 2.75 2.37
CA ALA A 10 -17.45 2.39 3.47
C ALA A 10 -16.57 3.54 4.01
N CYS A 11 -16.76 4.77 3.52
CA CYS A 11 -16.05 5.97 3.96
C CYS A 11 -16.41 6.35 5.41
N LYS A 12 -15.42 6.76 6.21
CA LYS A 12 -15.58 7.07 7.65
C LYS A 12 -14.81 8.33 8.04
N GLY A 13 -15.38 9.13 8.93
CA GLY A 13 -14.75 10.36 9.44
C GLY A 13 -14.45 11.36 8.31
N ILE A 14 -13.21 11.87 8.28
CA ILE A 14 -12.74 12.81 7.25
C ILE A 14 -12.53 12.15 5.88
N ARG A 15 -12.45 10.82 5.82
CA ARG A 15 -12.19 10.08 4.59
C ARG A 15 -13.45 10.03 3.74
N ARG A 16 -13.45 10.72 2.60
CA ARG A 16 -14.60 10.83 1.69
C ARG A 16 -14.17 10.44 0.27
N CYS A 17 -15.08 9.76 -0.43
CA CYS A 17 -14.98 9.51 -1.87
C CYS A 17 -15.87 10.52 -2.60
N LEU A 18 -15.74 10.64 -3.92
CA LEU A 18 -16.54 11.57 -4.71
C LEU A 18 -18.05 11.35 -4.50
N LYS A 19 -18.54 10.10 -4.42
CA LYS A 19 -19.96 9.85 -4.09
C LYS A 19 -20.37 10.44 -2.74
N CYS A 20 -19.53 10.30 -1.71
CA CYS A 20 -19.85 10.82 -0.37
C CYS A 20 -19.88 12.35 -0.34
N GLU A 21 -19.02 13.00 -1.11
CA GLU A 21 -18.97 14.47 -1.23
C GLU A 21 -20.25 15.02 -1.90
N HIS A 22 -20.82 14.31 -2.87
CA HIS A 22 -22.09 14.68 -3.49
C HIS A 22 -23.29 14.54 -2.54
N VAL A 23 -23.31 13.49 -1.71
CA VAL A 23 -24.45 13.18 -0.82
C VAL A 23 -24.45 14.03 0.45
N ARG A 24 -23.27 14.30 1.03
CA ARG A 24 -23.15 15.01 2.31
C ARG A 24 -23.06 16.53 2.17
N GLY A 25 -23.20 17.04 0.95
CA GLY A 25 -22.86 18.42 0.60
C GLY A 25 -21.35 18.68 0.68
N LYS A 26 -20.88 19.69 -0.04
CA LYS A 26 -19.57 20.29 0.19
C LYS A 26 -19.63 21.07 1.51
N GLU A 27 -19.68 20.39 2.65
CA GLU A 27 -19.21 21.02 3.89
C GLU A 27 -17.81 21.55 3.58
N GLN A 28 -17.61 22.85 3.77
CA GLN A 28 -16.32 23.49 3.56
C GLN A 28 -15.30 22.70 4.36
N LEU A 29 -14.45 21.93 3.67
CA LEU A 29 -13.16 21.58 4.23
C LEU A 29 -12.55 22.91 4.61
N GLU A 30 -12.36 23.15 5.91
CA GLU A 30 -11.58 24.29 6.36
C GLU A 30 -10.32 24.28 5.51
N ALA A 31 -10.13 25.37 4.75
CA ALA A 31 -8.93 25.56 3.99
C ALA A 31 -7.81 25.64 5.02
N ASN A 32 -7.18 24.50 5.30
CA ASN A 32 -5.89 24.52 5.97
C ASN A 32 -5.04 25.46 5.12
N GLU A 33 -4.50 26.50 5.76
CA GLU A 33 -3.53 27.38 5.14
C GLU A 33 -2.54 26.51 4.38
N ALA A 34 -2.28 26.87 3.12
CA ALA A 34 -1.37 26.11 2.27
C ALA A 34 0.00 26.10 2.97
N LYS A 35 0.28 25.01 3.71
CA LYS A 35 1.60 24.78 4.27
C LYS A 35 2.55 24.69 3.08
N ALA A 36 3.69 25.36 3.18
CA ALA A 36 4.75 25.15 2.21
C ALA A 36 5.13 23.66 2.25
N VAL A 37 5.27 23.05 1.07
CA VAL A 37 5.64 21.65 0.90
C VAL A 37 6.74 21.59 -0.14
N HIS A 38 7.86 20.97 0.21
CA HIS A 38 8.96 20.74 -0.71
C HIS A 38 8.69 19.45 -1.49
N GLN A 39 8.69 19.55 -2.83
CA GLN A 39 8.35 18.42 -3.69
C GLN A 39 9.57 17.88 -4.43
N PHE A 40 9.74 16.56 -4.35
CA PHE A 40 10.82 15.82 -4.99
C PHE A 40 10.25 14.67 -5.84
N LEU A 41 11.06 14.19 -6.76
CA LEU A 41 10.87 12.99 -7.56
C LEU A 41 11.98 11.99 -7.20
N TYR A 42 11.60 10.76 -6.90
CA TYR A 42 12.56 9.69 -6.67
C TYR A 42 13.16 9.21 -7.99
N ASP A 43 14.48 9.15 -8.04
CA ASP A 43 15.24 8.53 -9.12
C ASP A 43 15.70 7.12 -8.68
N PRO A 44 15.19 6.05 -9.32
CA PRO A 44 15.54 4.68 -8.96
C PRO A 44 17.00 4.30 -9.27
N GLU A 45 17.64 4.95 -10.24
CA GLU A 45 19.03 4.64 -10.61
C GLU A 45 20.01 5.20 -9.58
N THR A 46 19.84 6.48 -9.23
CA THR A 46 20.72 7.18 -8.29
C THR A 46 20.29 7.02 -6.83
N ARG A 47 19.05 6.59 -6.58
CA ARG A 47 18.40 6.50 -5.26
C ARG A 47 18.35 7.85 -4.54
N LEU A 48 18.20 8.92 -5.32
CA LEU A 48 18.08 10.29 -4.82
C LEU A 48 16.64 10.78 -4.94
N ALA A 49 16.26 11.65 -4.02
CA ALA A 49 15.13 12.53 -4.18
C ALA A 49 15.61 13.81 -4.91
N VAL A 50 15.15 13.99 -6.14
CA VAL A 50 15.48 15.10 -7.02
C VAL A 50 14.40 16.17 -6.92
N PRO A 51 14.73 17.44 -6.62
CA PRO A 51 13.74 18.48 -6.42
C PRO A 51 13.00 18.80 -7.72
N ARG A 52 11.70 19.10 -7.62
CA ARG A 52 10.91 19.59 -8.77
C ARG A 52 11.21 21.06 -9.07
N ASP A 53 11.58 21.82 -8.05
CA ASP A 53 11.90 23.25 -8.14
C ASP A 53 13.41 23.47 -8.01
N ALA A 54 13.95 24.45 -8.74
CA ALA A 54 15.40 24.67 -8.87
C ALA A 54 16.11 25.14 -7.58
N ASP A 55 15.36 25.53 -6.55
CA ASP A 55 15.90 26.16 -5.34
C ASP A 55 16.35 25.16 -4.26
N SER A 56 16.02 23.87 -4.42
CA SER A 56 16.42 22.81 -3.49
C SER A 56 17.56 21.96 -4.05
N SER A 57 18.29 21.27 -3.17
CA SER A 57 19.32 20.29 -3.57
C SER A 57 18.78 18.87 -3.46
N CYS A 58 19.30 17.95 -4.28
CA CYS A 58 18.96 16.52 -4.16
C CYS A 58 19.45 15.96 -2.82
N PHE A 59 18.74 14.98 -2.28
CA PHE A 59 19.17 14.24 -1.08
C PHE A 59 19.01 12.73 -1.27
N SER A 60 19.75 11.95 -0.46
CA SER A 60 19.69 10.50 -0.49
C SER A 60 18.33 9.99 0.00
N PHE A 61 17.68 9.11 -0.76
CA PHE A 61 16.39 8.52 -0.39
C PHE A 61 16.47 6.98 -0.41
N PRO A 62 17.09 6.38 0.63
CA PRO A 62 17.24 4.93 0.71
C PRO A 62 15.93 4.23 1.08
N GLY A 63 15.89 2.90 0.96
CA GLY A 63 14.74 2.11 1.42
C GLY A 63 13.64 1.92 0.38
N VAL A 64 13.89 2.30 -0.88
CA VAL A 64 13.01 2.02 -2.01
C VAL A 64 13.75 1.14 -3.01
N PHE A 65 13.09 0.07 -3.44
CA PHE A 65 13.50 -0.73 -4.59
C PHE A 65 12.31 -0.83 -5.56
N LEU A 66 12.56 -0.52 -6.83
CA LEU A 66 11.56 -0.56 -7.89
C LEU A 66 12.09 -1.45 -9.01
N GLN A 67 11.27 -2.42 -9.41
CA GLN A 67 11.54 -3.26 -10.56
C GLN A 67 10.39 -3.11 -11.57
N GLU A 68 10.70 -2.56 -12.74
CA GLU A 68 9.76 -2.48 -13.86
C GLU A 68 9.56 -3.86 -14.52
N ASP A 69 8.43 -4.03 -15.20
CA ASP A 69 8.05 -5.27 -15.89
C ASP A 69 8.25 -6.55 -15.05
N PHE A 70 7.93 -6.46 -13.75
CA PHE A 70 8.02 -7.58 -12.82
C PHE A 70 7.06 -8.72 -13.19
N ILE A 71 5.90 -8.39 -13.75
CA ILE A 71 4.96 -9.33 -14.36
C ILE A 71 4.83 -9.06 -15.85
N SER A 72 4.54 -10.09 -16.64
CA SER A 72 4.20 -9.92 -18.05
C SER A 72 2.76 -9.41 -18.23
N GLU A 73 2.41 -9.01 -19.45
CA GLU A 73 1.03 -8.62 -19.77
C GLU A 73 0.04 -9.77 -19.61
N GLU A 74 0.43 -10.98 -19.98
CA GLU A 74 -0.39 -12.19 -19.85
C GLU A 74 -0.61 -12.56 -18.38
N GLU A 75 0.43 -12.42 -17.55
CA GLU A 75 0.33 -12.67 -16.11
C GLU A 75 -0.59 -11.65 -15.43
N GLU A 76 -0.46 -10.38 -15.79
CA GLU A 76 -1.36 -9.34 -15.33
C GLU A 76 -2.82 -9.63 -15.73
N GLU A 77 -3.06 -10.05 -16.97
CA GLU A 77 -4.41 -10.39 -17.43
C GLU A 77 -5.01 -11.55 -16.62
N GLU A 78 -4.25 -12.60 -16.35
CA GLU A 78 -4.70 -13.74 -15.52
C GLU A 78 -4.94 -13.34 -14.06
N LEU A 79 -4.05 -12.52 -13.48
CA LEU A 79 -4.21 -12.02 -12.12
C LEU A 79 -5.49 -11.21 -11.99
N ILE A 80 -5.72 -10.25 -12.88
CA ILE A 80 -6.90 -9.39 -12.86
C ILE A 80 -8.17 -10.21 -13.12
N ARG A 81 -8.15 -11.10 -14.11
CA ARG A 81 -9.28 -12.01 -14.38
C ARG A 81 -9.63 -12.86 -13.16
N THR A 82 -8.63 -13.33 -12.42
CA THR A 82 -8.85 -14.09 -11.18
C THR A 82 -9.43 -13.23 -10.08
N MET A 83 -8.85 -12.05 -9.82
CA MET A 83 -9.36 -11.12 -8.81
C MET A 83 -10.81 -10.70 -9.10
N ASP A 84 -11.16 -10.47 -10.36
CA ASP A 84 -12.50 -10.05 -10.77
C ASP A 84 -13.56 -11.15 -10.70
N ARG A 85 -13.16 -12.42 -10.53
CA ARG A 85 -14.10 -13.52 -10.20
C ARG A 85 -14.51 -13.52 -8.74
N ASP A 86 -13.70 -12.94 -7.85
CA ASP A 86 -13.96 -12.81 -6.43
C ASP A 86 -14.69 -11.51 -6.09
N VAL A 87 -15.22 -11.42 -4.87
CA VAL A 87 -15.97 -10.24 -4.42
C VAL A 87 -15.01 -9.12 -4.02
N TRP A 88 -15.13 -7.98 -4.69
CA TRP A 88 -14.52 -6.72 -4.27
C TRP A 88 -15.35 -6.05 -3.17
N ASN A 89 -14.82 -5.98 -1.95
CA ASN A 89 -15.49 -5.32 -0.83
C ASN A 89 -15.23 -3.81 -0.83
N ASP A 90 -16.25 -3.01 -0.54
CA ASP A 90 -16.08 -1.56 -0.39
C ASP A 90 -15.08 -1.22 0.72
N SER A 91 -14.19 -0.28 0.42
CA SER A 91 -13.16 0.23 1.32
C SER A 91 -13.22 1.76 1.42
N GLN A 92 -12.43 2.31 2.34
CA GLN A 92 -12.41 3.75 2.60
C GLN A 92 -11.88 4.53 1.38
N SER A 93 -12.25 5.81 1.30
CA SER A 93 -11.84 6.74 0.25
C SER A 93 -12.05 6.20 -1.17
N GLY A 94 -13.19 5.56 -1.42
CA GLY A 94 -13.62 5.18 -2.76
C GLY A 94 -13.03 3.89 -3.31
N ARG A 95 -12.07 3.28 -2.60
CA ARG A 95 -11.40 2.04 -2.97
C ARG A 95 -12.31 0.82 -2.79
N ARG A 96 -11.94 -0.28 -3.43
CA ARG A 96 -12.41 -1.63 -3.08
C ARG A 96 -11.22 -2.51 -2.69
N LYS A 97 -11.48 -3.62 -1.99
CA LYS A 97 -10.41 -4.49 -1.51
C LYS A 97 -10.78 -5.97 -1.47
N GLN A 98 -9.75 -6.81 -1.50
CA GLN A 98 -9.78 -8.23 -1.15
C GLN A 98 -8.62 -8.49 -0.19
N ASP A 99 -8.91 -8.98 1.00
CA ASP A 99 -7.90 -9.25 2.02
C ASP A 99 -7.63 -10.76 2.09
N PHE A 100 -6.37 -11.15 2.16
CA PHE A 100 -5.92 -12.53 2.38
C PHE A 100 -4.92 -12.50 3.53
N GLY A 101 -5.41 -12.65 4.75
CA GLY A 101 -4.56 -12.52 5.93
C GLY A 101 -5.33 -12.83 7.21
N PRO A 102 -4.64 -12.84 8.35
CA PRO A 102 -5.29 -13.02 9.63
C PRO A 102 -6.22 -11.85 9.96
N LYS A 103 -7.18 -12.10 10.85
CA LYS A 103 -8.01 -11.03 11.38
C LYS A 103 -7.23 -10.28 12.46
N VAL A 104 -6.96 -9.00 12.20
CA VAL A 104 -6.15 -8.15 13.08
C VAL A 104 -7.03 -7.10 13.79
N ASN A 105 -6.80 -6.93 15.08
CA ASN A 105 -7.25 -5.77 15.84
C ASN A 105 -6.04 -4.90 16.19
N PHE A 106 -5.76 -3.91 15.35
CA PHE A 106 -4.60 -3.03 15.46
C PHE A 106 -4.56 -2.28 16.80
N LYS A 107 -5.69 -1.70 17.23
CA LYS A 107 -5.77 -0.96 18.50
C LYS A 107 -5.42 -1.79 19.73
N LYS A 108 -5.77 -3.09 19.73
CA LYS A 108 -5.50 -4.01 20.83
C LYS A 108 -4.26 -4.88 20.62
N GLN A 109 -3.58 -4.73 19.48
CA GLN A 109 -2.49 -5.60 19.03
C GLN A 109 -2.83 -7.09 19.18
N LYS A 110 -3.97 -7.51 18.62
CA LYS A 110 -4.43 -8.91 18.66
C LYS A 110 -4.61 -9.49 17.27
N VAL A 111 -4.13 -10.71 17.09
CA VAL A 111 -4.23 -11.48 15.83
C VAL A 111 -5.10 -12.72 16.05
N ARG A 112 -5.94 -13.06 15.08
CA ARG A 112 -6.76 -14.29 15.07
C ARG A 112 -6.67 -14.99 13.72
N LEU A 113 -6.51 -16.31 13.74
CA LEU A 113 -6.38 -17.16 12.54
C LEU A 113 -7.71 -17.44 11.82
N SER A 114 -8.85 -17.12 12.43
CA SER A 114 -10.15 -17.78 12.16
C SER A 114 -10.55 -17.96 10.69
N SER A 115 -10.50 -16.90 9.89
CA SER A 115 -10.93 -16.93 8.47
C SER A 115 -9.76 -17.09 7.52
N PHE A 116 -8.53 -17.08 8.02
CA PHE A 116 -7.35 -17.10 7.17
C PHE A 116 -7.07 -18.53 6.70
N SER A 117 -7.20 -18.76 5.40
CA SER A 117 -6.99 -20.05 4.74
C SER A 117 -5.71 -20.08 3.88
N GLY A 118 -4.94 -18.99 3.88
CA GLY A 118 -3.69 -18.85 3.15
C GLY A 118 -3.70 -17.68 2.18
N LEU A 119 -2.61 -17.51 1.44
CA LEU A 119 -2.56 -16.62 0.28
C LEU A 119 -3.24 -17.28 -0.94
N PRO A 120 -3.70 -16.53 -1.95
CA PRO A 120 -4.35 -17.12 -3.11
C PRO A 120 -3.34 -17.86 -4.00
N ALA A 121 -3.80 -18.92 -4.66
CA ALA A 121 -2.94 -19.79 -5.49
C ALA A 121 -2.17 -19.03 -6.59
N VAL A 122 -2.81 -18.02 -7.20
CA VAL A 122 -2.21 -17.18 -8.25
C VAL A 122 -1.01 -16.36 -7.76
N SER A 123 -0.88 -16.11 -6.46
CA SER A 123 0.24 -15.35 -5.90
C SER A 123 1.49 -16.20 -5.68
N ARG A 124 1.40 -17.54 -5.81
CA ARG A 124 2.54 -18.43 -5.55
C ARG A 124 3.72 -18.15 -6.46
N SER A 125 3.47 -17.96 -7.76
CA SER A 125 4.52 -17.62 -8.73
C SER A 125 5.13 -16.25 -8.44
N LEU A 126 4.32 -15.28 -8.02
CA LEU A 126 4.79 -13.94 -7.65
C LEU A 126 5.73 -13.98 -6.45
N VAL A 127 5.36 -14.68 -5.38
CA VAL A 127 6.20 -14.80 -4.17
C VAL A 127 7.51 -15.53 -4.48
N LEU A 128 7.48 -16.60 -5.27
CA LEU A 128 8.70 -17.29 -5.69
C LEU A 128 9.59 -16.41 -6.57
N ARG A 129 9.01 -15.58 -7.44
CA ARG A 129 9.76 -14.61 -8.26
C ARG A 129 10.36 -13.50 -7.40
N MET A 130 9.63 -12.97 -6.42
CA MET A 130 10.16 -12.01 -5.44
C MET A 130 11.43 -12.56 -4.79
N GLN A 131 11.39 -13.82 -4.33
CA GLN A 131 12.52 -14.49 -3.67
C GLN A 131 13.73 -14.76 -4.58
N SER A 132 13.63 -14.52 -5.90
CA SER A 132 14.78 -14.59 -6.81
C SER A 132 15.68 -13.34 -6.74
N ASP A 133 15.16 -12.24 -6.20
CA ASP A 133 15.95 -11.06 -5.90
C ASP A 133 16.63 -11.21 -4.54
N ALA A 134 17.91 -10.84 -4.46
CA ALA A 134 18.71 -10.98 -3.25
C ALA A 134 18.15 -10.18 -2.04
N SER A 135 17.42 -9.10 -2.26
CA SER A 135 16.81 -8.30 -1.19
C SER A 135 15.54 -8.95 -0.58
N LEU A 136 14.99 -9.95 -1.27
CA LEU A 136 13.73 -10.62 -0.92
C LEU A 136 13.87 -12.15 -0.76
N GLU A 137 15.10 -12.69 -0.75
CA GLU A 137 15.35 -14.14 -0.70
C GLU A 137 14.61 -14.85 0.44
N ASP A 138 14.60 -14.24 1.63
CA ASP A 138 13.94 -14.75 2.84
C ASP A 138 12.53 -14.16 3.08
N PHE A 139 12.01 -13.37 2.13
CA PHE A 139 10.71 -12.73 2.24
C PHE A 139 9.60 -13.78 2.30
N ARG A 140 8.84 -13.78 3.40
CA ARG A 140 7.75 -14.73 3.64
C ARG A 140 6.47 -13.98 4.03
N PRO A 141 5.60 -13.68 3.04
CA PRO A 141 4.40 -12.92 3.31
C PRO A 141 3.36 -13.76 4.06
N VAL A 142 2.72 -13.14 5.04
CA VAL A 142 1.59 -13.70 5.80
C VAL A 142 0.27 -12.99 5.50
N GLU A 143 0.33 -11.91 4.75
CA GLU A 143 -0.83 -11.15 4.31
C GLU A 143 -0.63 -10.67 2.88
N GLN A 144 -1.72 -10.68 2.13
CA GLN A 144 -1.87 -10.02 0.84
C GLN A 144 -3.16 -9.20 0.86
N CYS A 145 -3.06 -7.92 0.54
CA CYS A 145 -4.20 -7.03 0.32
C CYS A 145 -4.24 -6.62 -1.15
N ASN A 146 -5.30 -7.00 -1.87
CA ASN A 146 -5.56 -6.42 -3.18
C ASN A 146 -6.40 -5.16 -2.98
N LEU A 147 -5.99 -4.05 -3.59
CA LEU A 147 -6.73 -2.79 -3.60
C LEU A 147 -7.07 -2.40 -5.03
N GLU A 148 -8.30 -1.97 -5.24
CA GLU A 148 -8.75 -1.40 -6.49
C GLU A 148 -9.10 0.07 -6.31
N TYR A 149 -8.61 0.87 -7.26
CA TYR A 149 -8.81 2.30 -7.35
C TYR A 149 -9.55 2.62 -8.65
N LEU A 150 -10.59 3.43 -8.54
CA LEU A 150 -11.38 3.95 -9.65
C LEU A 150 -11.40 5.48 -9.63
N PRO A 151 -11.07 6.17 -10.75
CA PRO A 151 -11.12 7.62 -10.86
C PRO A 151 -12.52 8.17 -10.58
N GLN A 152 -13.57 7.49 -11.05
CA GLN A 152 -14.97 7.93 -10.89
C GLN A 152 -15.45 7.90 -9.43
N ARG A 153 -14.72 7.17 -8.57
CA ARG A 153 -14.94 7.15 -7.12
C ARG A 153 -14.10 8.22 -6.41
N GLY A 154 -13.14 8.83 -7.11
CA GLY A 154 -12.07 9.63 -6.52
C GLY A 154 -11.26 8.82 -5.53
N SER A 155 -10.89 7.61 -5.95
CA SER A 155 -10.15 6.69 -5.11
C SER A 155 -8.79 7.28 -4.76
N SER A 156 -8.44 7.22 -3.49
CA SER A 156 -7.15 7.67 -2.96
C SER A 156 -6.81 6.83 -1.73
N ILE A 157 -5.63 6.96 -1.15
CA ILE A 157 -5.33 6.50 0.22
C ILE A 157 -4.51 7.57 0.93
N ASP A 158 -4.95 7.96 2.14
CA ASP A 158 -4.30 9.04 2.89
C ASP A 158 -2.89 8.64 3.34
N PRO A 159 -2.01 9.61 3.65
CA PRO A 159 -0.70 9.35 4.26
C PRO A 159 -0.81 8.49 5.52
N HIS A 160 -0.10 7.38 5.54
CA HIS A 160 -0.07 6.45 6.67
C HIS A 160 1.24 5.67 6.75
N LEU A 161 1.45 5.04 7.90
CA LEU A 161 2.45 4.00 8.13
C LEU A 161 1.73 2.68 8.38
N ASP A 162 2.33 1.59 7.92
CA ASP A 162 1.86 0.25 8.25
C ASP A 162 2.27 -0.14 9.68
N ASP A 163 1.42 -0.88 10.38
CA ASP A 163 1.61 -1.25 11.78
C ASP A 163 2.87 -2.11 12.02
N SER A 164 3.98 -1.50 12.45
CA SER A 164 5.27 -2.17 12.68
C SER A 164 5.27 -3.21 13.80
N TRP A 165 4.24 -3.25 14.66
CA TRP A 165 4.14 -4.29 15.68
C TRP A 165 3.83 -5.66 15.08
N LEU A 166 3.15 -5.70 13.92
CA LEU A 166 2.77 -6.95 13.26
C LEU A 166 3.51 -7.16 11.95
N TRP A 167 3.66 -6.10 11.16
CA TRP A 167 4.29 -6.19 9.85
C TRP A 167 5.81 -6.01 9.98
N GLY A 168 6.56 -6.81 9.23
CA GLY A 168 8.02 -6.87 9.23
C GLY A 168 8.65 -6.02 8.14
N GLU A 169 9.97 -6.17 7.98
CA GLU A 169 10.87 -5.19 7.36
C GLU A 169 10.49 -4.72 5.96
N ARG A 170 9.88 -5.58 5.16
CA ARG A 170 9.58 -5.28 3.77
C ARG A 170 8.08 -5.19 3.53
N LEU A 171 7.65 -4.09 2.91
CA LEU A 171 6.33 -3.97 2.31
C LEU A 171 6.50 -4.08 0.80
N VAL A 172 5.90 -5.12 0.20
CA VAL A 172 6.11 -5.44 -1.22
C VAL A 172 4.79 -5.22 -1.96
N THR A 173 4.78 -4.43 -3.04
CA THR A 173 3.56 -4.12 -3.80
C THR A 173 3.77 -4.37 -5.29
N VAL A 174 2.87 -5.14 -5.90
CA VAL A 174 2.78 -5.30 -7.36
C VAL A 174 1.74 -4.32 -7.90
N ASN A 175 2.12 -3.45 -8.83
CA ASN A 175 1.27 -2.45 -9.48
C ASN A 175 0.69 -2.99 -10.80
N MET A 176 -0.62 -2.83 -11.04
CA MET A 176 -1.30 -3.40 -12.20
C MET A 176 -2.33 -2.42 -12.81
N LEU A 177 -2.68 -2.68 -14.07
CA LEU A 177 -3.63 -1.99 -14.96
C LEU A 177 -3.27 -0.55 -15.36
N SER A 178 -2.68 0.23 -14.47
CA SER A 178 -2.38 1.65 -14.73
C SER A 178 -1.15 2.10 -13.96
N ASP A 179 -0.43 3.05 -14.56
CA ASP A 179 0.65 3.78 -13.89
C ASP A 179 0.08 4.64 -12.76
N THR A 180 0.89 4.93 -11.74
CA THR A 180 0.50 5.87 -10.68
C THR A 180 1.73 6.52 -10.04
N THR A 181 1.49 7.38 -9.06
CA THR A 181 2.52 7.94 -8.19
C THR A 181 2.22 7.58 -6.74
N LEU A 182 3.18 6.96 -6.06
CA LEU A 182 3.21 6.86 -4.61
C LEU A 182 3.86 8.10 -4.03
N THR A 183 3.14 8.82 -3.16
CA THR A 183 3.69 9.99 -2.46
C THR A 183 4.18 9.57 -1.08
N MET A 184 5.48 9.72 -0.84
CA MET A 184 6.14 9.55 0.45
C MET A 184 6.23 10.91 1.13
N SER A 185 5.65 11.09 2.32
CA SER A 185 5.65 12.37 3.03
C SER A 185 6.29 12.29 4.42
N LEU A 186 6.95 13.38 4.80
CA LEU A 186 7.56 13.60 6.10
C LEU A 186 7.16 14.99 6.60
N GLU A 187 6.24 15.03 7.57
CA GLU A 187 5.59 16.28 8.03
C GLU A 187 6.55 17.20 8.78
N GLU A 188 7.53 16.62 9.49
CA GLU A 188 8.54 17.33 10.27
C GLU A 188 9.70 17.89 9.44
N GLY A 189 9.75 17.59 8.14
CA GLY A 189 10.82 18.00 7.24
C GLY A 189 12.15 17.26 7.44
N LEU A 190 13.20 17.76 6.79
CA LEU A 190 14.56 17.21 6.78
C LEU A 190 15.57 18.30 7.20
N LYS A 191 15.44 18.76 8.43
CA LYS A 191 16.21 19.92 8.92
C LYS A 191 17.72 19.65 8.98
N GLU A 192 18.12 18.46 9.40
CA GLU A 192 19.54 18.11 9.58
C GLU A 192 20.17 17.63 8.27
N GLU A 193 19.41 16.91 7.46
CA GLU A 193 19.88 16.26 6.25
C GLU A 193 19.85 17.18 5.02
N ALA A 194 18.86 18.09 4.95
CA ALA A 194 18.63 18.93 3.77
C ALA A 194 18.27 20.40 4.10
N GLY A 195 18.22 20.79 5.37
CA GLY A 195 17.85 22.15 5.79
C GLY A 195 16.37 22.51 5.58
N LEU A 196 15.53 21.53 5.26
CA LEU A 196 14.10 21.72 4.95
C LEU A 196 13.28 21.65 6.24
N GLN A 197 12.62 22.73 6.62
CA GLN A 197 11.87 22.82 7.88
C GLN A 197 10.39 22.47 7.73
N GLU A 198 9.89 22.57 6.49
CA GLU A 198 8.51 22.26 6.13
C GLU A 198 8.38 20.83 5.61
N GLU A 199 7.13 20.41 5.38
CA GLU A 199 6.84 19.05 4.91
C GLU A 199 7.61 18.75 3.62
N VAL A 200 8.22 17.56 3.58
CA VAL A 200 8.91 17.05 2.40
C VAL A 200 8.07 15.93 1.80
N GLN A 201 7.84 15.99 0.49
CA GLN A 201 7.17 14.95 -0.27
C GLN A 201 8.07 14.43 -1.39
N VAL A 202 8.27 13.12 -1.44
CA VAL A 202 8.99 12.43 -2.51
C VAL A 202 7.98 11.60 -3.32
N SER A 203 7.86 11.93 -4.61
CA SER A 203 7.04 11.18 -5.57
C SER A 203 7.81 9.97 -6.10
N VAL A 204 7.31 8.77 -5.90
CA VAL A 204 7.83 7.53 -6.50
C VAL A 204 6.88 7.13 -7.63
N LEU A 205 7.34 7.17 -8.87
CA LEU A 205 6.55 6.73 -10.02
C LEU A 205 6.46 5.21 -10.02
N LEU A 206 5.25 4.69 -10.20
CA LEU A 206 4.96 3.26 -10.24
C LEU A 206 4.38 2.92 -11.61
N PRO A 207 5.20 2.48 -12.57
CA PRO A 207 4.72 1.97 -13.85
C PRO A 207 3.80 0.76 -13.65
N ARG A 208 2.87 0.54 -14.58
CA ARG A 208 2.08 -0.68 -14.68
C ARG A 208 3.02 -1.89 -14.73
N ARG A 209 2.62 -3.00 -14.10
CA ARG A 209 3.39 -4.25 -13.97
C ARG A 209 4.67 -4.19 -13.14
N SER A 210 4.90 -3.09 -12.41
CA SER A 210 6.09 -2.96 -11.56
C SER A 210 5.93 -3.63 -10.18
N LEU A 211 7.06 -3.96 -9.58
CA LEU A 211 7.20 -4.33 -8.17
C LEU A 211 7.87 -3.19 -7.41
N LEU A 212 7.23 -2.74 -6.34
CA LEU A 212 7.78 -1.81 -5.36
C LEU A 212 8.10 -2.56 -4.06
N VAL A 213 9.26 -2.30 -3.48
CA VAL A 213 9.60 -2.70 -2.12
C VAL A 213 9.94 -1.46 -1.30
N LEU A 214 9.24 -1.27 -0.19
CA LEU A 214 9.59 -0.30 0.84
C LEU A 214 10.22 -1.02 2.03
N PHE A 215 11.38 -0.53 2.45
CA PHE A 215 12.16 -1.03 3.59
C PHE A 215 12.94 0.13 4.23
N GLY A 216 13.58 -0.11 5.37
CA GLY A 216 14.36 0.89 6.09
C GLY A 216 13.58 2.17 6.37
N GLU A 217 14.23 3.33 6.21
CA GLU A 217 13.60 4.61 6.51
C GLU A 217 12.34 4.86 5.68
N ALA A 218 12.33 4.52 4.38
CA ALA A 218 11.14 4.71 3.54
C ALA A 218 9.91 3.95 4.09
N ARG A 219 10.10 2.77 4.69
CA ARG A 219 9.03 2.03 5.35
C ARG A 219 8.60 2.65 6.69
N HIS A 220 9.57 3.00 7.53
CA HIS A 220 9.33 3.25 8.95
C HIS A 220 9.13 4.72 9.31
N ARG A 221 9.72 5.63 8.54
CA ARG A 221 9.75 7.07 8.81
C ARG A 221 8.79 7.82 7.89
N TRP A 222 8.68 7.42 6.63
CA TRP A 222 7.93 8.14 5.62
C TRP A 222 6.51 7.60 5.48
N LYS A 223 5.52 8.48 5.67
CA LYS A 223 4.12 8.12 5.40
C LYS A 223 3.92 7.95 3.91
N HIS A 224 3.26 6.88 3.48
CA HIS A 224 2.99 6.66 2.06
C HIS A 224 1.50 6.88 1.75
N SER A 225 1.22 7.37 0.55
CA SER A 225 -0.13 7.71 0.09
C SER A 225 -0.27 7.60 -1.43
N ILE A 226 -1.51 7.46 -1.90
CA ILE A 226 -1.87 7.63 -3.31
C ILE A 226 -2.90 8.73 -3.38
N ARG A 227 -2.59 9.83 -4.07
CA ARG A 227 -3.51 10.96 -4.18
C ARG A 227 -4.57 10.68 -5.23
N ARG A 228 -5.67 11.43 -5.16
CA ARG A 228 -6.83 11.22 -6.06
C ARG A 228 -6.45 11.54 -7.51
N GLU A 229 -5.65 12.57 -7.70
CA GLU A 229 -5.10 13.02 -8.97
C GLU A 229 -4.04 12.07 -9.55
N ASP A 230 -3.53 11.12 -8.77
CA ASP A 230 -2.58 10.12 -9.25
C ASP A 230 -3.30 8.84 -9.73
N ILE A 231 -4.64 8.83 -9.73
CA ILE A 231 -5.50 7.74 -10.24
C ILE A 231 -6.22 8.22 -11.51
N GLN A 232 -5.61 7.94 -12.67
CA GLN A 232 -6.14 8.36 -13.98
C GLN A 232 -7.05 7.29 -14.62
N ASP A 233 -6.74 6.02 -14.40
CA ASP A 233 -7.53 4.87 -14.87
C ASP A 233 -7.80 3.88 -13.73
N ARG A 234 -8.51 2.78 -14.05
CA ARG A 234 -8.63 1.66 -13.11
C ARG A 234 -7.24 1.14 -12.77
N ARG A 235 -6.88 1.20 -11.50
CA ARG A 235 -5.62 0.69 -10.98
C ARG A 235 -5.90 -0.40 -9.96
N VAL A 236 -5.16 -1.50 -10.05
CA VAL A 236 -5.17 -2.56 -9.04
C VAL A 236 -3.76 -2.72 -8.51
N CYS A 237 -3.61 -3.00 -7.22
CA CYS A 237 -2.33 -3.42 -6.67
C CYS A 237 -2.51 -4.56 -5.66
N SER A 238 -1.50 -5.41 -5.55
CA SER A 238 -1.42 -6.44 -4.50
C SER A 238 -0.25 -6.10 -3.59
N THR A 239 -0.54 -5.77 -2.33
CA THR A 239 0.47 -5.50 -1.31
C THR A 239 0.64 -6.73 -0.42
N PHE A 240 1.87 -7.16 -0.23
CA PHE A 240 2.29 -8.31 0.56
C PHE A 240 3.07 -7.85 1.77
N ARG A 241 2.79 -8.47 2.93
CA ARG A 241 3.43 -8.13 4.20
C ARG A 241 3.97 -9.37 4.89
N GLU A 242 5.21 -9.29 5.34
CA GLU A 242 5.81 -10.29 6.22
C GLU A 242 5.57 -9.96 7.70
N LEU A 243 5.89 -10.90 8.58
CA LEU A 243 5.78 -10.74 10.02
C LEU A 243 6.94 -9.92 10.61
N SER A 244 6.63 -9.11 11.62
CA SER A 244 7.65 -8.46 12.45
C SER A 244 8.47 -9.49 13.25
N GLU A 245 9.66 -9.08 13.69
CA GLU A 245 10.58 -9.93 14.47
C GLU A 245 9.93 -10.53 15.72
N ASP A 246 8.97 -9.82 16.34
CA ASP A 246 8.20 -10.30 17.49
C ASP A 246 7.44 -11.61 17.22
N PHE A 247 7.11 -11.92 15.96
CA PHE A 247 6.42 -13.13 15.55
C PHE A 247 7.35 -14.16 14.88
N LEU A 248 8.62 -13.83 14.66
CA LEU A 248 9.61 -14.75 14.09
C LEU A 248 10.29 -15.55 15.21
N SER A 249 11.26 -16.39 14.83
CA SER A 249 11.94 -17.27 15.80
C SER A 249 12.69 -16.47 16.86
N GLY A 250 12.49 -16.82 18.13
CA GLY A 250 13.00 -16.06 19.29
C GLY A 250 12.11 -14.86 19.69
N GLY A 251 11.08 -14.55 18.91
CA GLY A 251 10.11 -13.49 19.21
C GLY A 251 9.05 -13.90 20.23
N ARG A 252 8.40 -12.92 20.86
CA ARG A 252 7.37 -13.13 21.90
C ARG A 252 6.13 -13.86 21.42
N HIS A 253 5.89 -13.85 20.12
CA HIS A 253 4.72 -14.42 19.44
C HIS A 253 5.12 -15.49 18.41
N GLU A 254 6.31 -16.09 18.54
CA GLU A 254 6.85 -17.11 17.63
C GLU A 254 5.84 -18.21 17.28
N GLU A 255 5.16 -18.80 18.27
CA GLU A 255 4.18 -19.87 18.02
C GLU A 255 3.01 -19.42 17.13
N MET A 256 2.58 -18.17 17.27
CA MET A 256 1.52 -17.60 16.43
C MET A 256 2.06 -17.31 15.03
N GLY A 257 3.27 -16.75 14.92
CA GLY A 257 3.89 -16.47 13.64
C GLY A 257 4.17 -17.73 12.83
N ALA A 258 4.65 -18.80 13.45
CA ALA A 258 4.84 -20.10 12.80
C ALA A 258 3.54 -20.65 12.18
N LYS A 259 2.41 -20.53 12.91
CA LYS A 259 1.08 -20.93 12.40
C LYS A 259 0.62 -20.06 11.24
N LEU A 260 0.84 -18.74 11.32
CA LEU A 260 0.52 -17.81 10.24
C LEU A 260 1.31 -18.12 8.97
N LEU A 261 2.60 -18.39 9.12
CA LEU A 261 3.49 -18.76 8.01
C LEU A 261 3.05 -20.07 7.35
N ASP A 262 2.76 -21.11 8.15
CA ASP A 262 2.27 -22.40 7.63
C ASP A 262 0.97 -22.25 6.82
N ILE A 263 0.01 -21.48 7.34
CA ILE A 263 -1.26 -21.23 6.65
C ILE A 263 -1.03 -20.40 5.37
N SER A 264 -0.31 -19.28 5.49
CA SER A 264 -0.08 -18.33 4.39
C SER A 264 0.58 -18.98 3.18
N LEU A 265 1.64 -19.75 3.41
CA LEU A 265 2.46 -20.38 2.37
C LEU A 265 1.87 -21.69 1.85
N SER A 266 0.68 -22.08 2.30
CA SER A 266 -0.10 -23.16 1.68
C SER A 266 -0.67 -22.77 0.30
N PHE A 267 -0.84 -21.46 0.06
CA PHE A 267 -1.42 -20.88 -1.16
C PHE A 267 -2.84 -21.40 -1.50
N ARG A 268 -3.64 -21.74 -0.48
CA ARG A 268 -5.02 -22.24 -0.61
C ARG A 268 -6.08 -21.21 -0.22
N GLY A 269 -5.67 -19.95 -0.15
CA GLY A 269 -6.47 -18.84 0.35
C GLY A 269 -7.66 -18.48 -0.51
N THR A 270 -8.73 -18.06 0.16
CA THR A 270 -9.85 -17.31 -0.40
C THR A 270 -9.92 -15.96 0.32
N PRO A 271 -10.44 -14.90 -0.32
CA PRO A 271 -10.51 -13.60 0.34
C PRO A 271 -11.42 -13.65 1.59
N VAL A 272 -11.05 -12.88 2.63
CA VAL A 272 -11.71 -12.85 3.95
C VAL A 272 -12.60 -11.64 4.20
#